data_AF-A0A392QLC4-F1
#
_entry.id   AF-A0A392QLC4-F1
#
_cell.length_a   1.000
_cell.length_b   1.000
_cell.length_c   1.000
_cell.angle_alpha   90.00
_cell.angle_beta   90.00
_cell.angle_gamma   90.00
#
_symmetry.space_group_name_H-M   'P 1'
#
loop_
_entity.id
_entity.type
_entity.pdbx_description
1 polymer ?
#
loop_
_entity_poly.entity_id
_entity_poly.type
_entity_poly.pdbx_seq_one_letter_code
_entity_poly.pdbx_strand_id
1 'polypeptide(L)'
;MLRGLSDHCPLVLSANKEDWGPRPSRMLKCWKDIPGYKLFVRDKWNSLQVDGWGGFVLKEKLKMIKKGEEEDLSEAELEELHGVTLDIHSLSRMNASICRQQSRSLWLKEGDANS
;
A
#
# COMPACT_ATOMS: atom_id res chain seq x y z
N MET A 1 -44.32 29.83 23.03
CA MET A 1 -43.94 28.47 23.50
C MET A 1 -42.43 28.46 23.69
N LEU A 2 -41.95 28.51 24.93
CA LEU A 2 -40.53 28.49 25.28
C LEU A 2 -40.01 27.06 25.17
N ARG A 3 -38.95 26.83 24.38
CA ARG A 3 -38.31 25.53 24.21
C ARG A 3 -37.65 25.12 25.52
N GLY A 4 -37.98 23.92 26.02
CA GLY A 4 -37.47 23.37 27.27
C GLY A 4 -35.95 23.22 27.26
N LEU A 5 -35.32 23.73 28.32
CA LEU A 5 -33.92 23.46 28.62
C LEU A 5 -33.82 21.99 29.05
N SER A 6 -33.06 21.20 28.30
CA SER A 6 -32.67 19.84 28.68
C SER A 6 -31.90 19.92 30.01
N ASP A 7 -32.29 19.11 30.99
CA ASP A 7 -31.62 18.95 32.30
C ASP A 7 -30.35 18.08 32.21
N HIS A 8 -30.08 17.51 31.04
CA HIS A 8 -28.86 16.77 30.76
C HIS A 8 -27.66 17.70 30.52
N CYS A 9 -26.59 17.48 31.28
CA CYS A 9 -25.28 18.10 31.05
C CYS A 9 -24.61 17.43 29.84
N PRO A 10 -24.44 18.13 28.69
CA PRO A 10 -23.82 17.52 27.51
C PRO A 10 -22.31 17.35 27.72
N LEU A 11 -21.83 16.12 27.56
CA LEU A 11 -20.39 15.86 27.49
C LEU A 11 -19.90 16.18 26.08
N VAL A 12 -19.15 17.27 25.95
CA VAL A 12 -18.51 17.67 24.69
C VAL A 12 -17.17 16.94 24.61
N LEU A 13 -17.10 15.91 23.76
CA LEU A 13 -15.87 15.18 23.47
C LEU A 13 -15.19 15.81 22.26
N SER A 14 -13.95 16.29 22.40
CA SER A 14 -13.09 16.64 21.27
C SER A 14 -12.19 15.47 20.93
N ALA A 15 -12.44 14.82 19.79
CA ALA A 15 -11.46 13.91 19.22
C ALA A 15 -10.35 14.75 18.59
N ASN A 16 -9.22 14.91 19.29
CA ASN A 16 -8.01 15.38 18.65
C ASN A 16 -7.65 14.32 17.59
N LYS A 17 -7.58 14.74 16.31
CA LYS A 17 -6.92 13.93 15.29
C LYS A 17 -5.44 13.90 15.67
N GLU A 18 -5.06 12.94 16.51
CA GLU A 18 -3.66 12.58 16.69
C GLU A 18 -3.18 12.03 15.35
N ASP A 19 -2.61 12.92 14.54
CA ASP A 19 -1.86 12.54 13.35
C ASP A 19 -0.53 11.98 13.85
N TRP A 20 -0.51 10.67 14.10
CA TRP A 20 0.69 9.89 14.48
C TRP A 20 1.76 9.88 13.38
N GLY A 21 1.64 10.74 12.38
CA GLY A 21 2.55 10.89 11.27
C GLY A 21 2.28 9.90 10.14
N PRO A 22 3.01 10.05 9.02
CA PRO A 22 2.93 9.11 7.91
C PRO A 22 3.31 7.70 8.40
N ARG A 23 2.59 6.68 7.90
CA ARG A 23 2.89 5.27 8.22
C ARG A 23 4.40 5.01 8.11
N PRO A 24 5.07 4.59 9.20
CA PRO A 24 6.53 4.47 9.24
C PRO A 24 7.11 3.50 8.20
N SER A 25 6.31 2.54 7.73
CA SER A 25 6.69 1.61 6.68
C SER A 25 5.51 1.32 5.75
N ARG A 26 5.78 1.32 4.44
CA ARG A 26 4.90 0.76 3.41
C ARG A 26 5.56 -0.51 2.90
N MET A 27 4.95 -1.65 3.20
CA MET A 27 5.34 -2.95 2.68
C MET A 27 4.35 -3.36 1.60
N LEU A 28 4.83 -3.93 0.49
CA LEU A 28 3.94 -4.47 -0.53
C LEU A 28 3.18 -5.67 0.05
N LYS A 29 1.85 -5.68 -0.12
CA LYS A 29 0.98 -6.71 0.47
C LYS A 29 1.33 -8.13 0.02
N CYS A 30 1.89 -8.28 -1.19
CA CYS A 30 2.26 -9.55 -1.78
C CYS A 30 3.53 -10.18 -1.17
N TRP A 31 4.33 -9.42 -0.41
CA TRP A 31 5.58 -9.95 0.15
C TRP A 31 5.35 -11.11 1.10
N LYS A 32 4.26 -11.09 1.87
CA LYS A 32 3.87 -12.20 2.75
C LYS A 32 3.60 -13.51 1.99
N ASP A 33 3.28 -13.40 0.70
CA ASP A 33 2.92 -14.51 -0.18
C ASP A 33 4.15 -15.09 -0.90
N ILE A 34 5.32 -14.43 -0.80
CA ILE A 34 6.59 -14.94 -1.33
C ILE A 34 7.06 -16.12 -0.45
N PRO A 35 7.31 -17.30 -1.04
CA PRO A 35 7.85 -18.44 -0.32
C PRO A 35 9.15 -18.07 0.43
N GLY A 36 9.23 -18.44 1.71
CA GLY A 36 10.41 -18.13 2.54
C GLY A 36 10.40 -16.75 3.21
N TYR A 37 9.49 -15.83 2.84
CA TYR A 37 9.42 -14.49 3.43
C TYR A 37 9.35 -14.50 4.96
N LYS A 38 8.47 -15.35 5.53
CA LYS A 38 8.33 -15.47 6.99
C LYS A 38 9.61 -15.96 7.67
N LEU A 39 10.33 -16.89 7.03
CA LEU A 39 11.60 -17.42 7.54
C LEU A 39 12.68 -16.33 7.50
N PHE A 40 12.81 -15.64 6.36
CA PHE A 40 13.72 -14.50 6.20
C PHE A 40 13.53 -13.43 7.28
N VAL A 41 12.29 -12.95 7.45
CA VAL A 41 11.99 -11.90 8.45
C VAL A 41 12.34 -12.38 9.85
N ARG A 42 11.99 -13.63 10.21
CA ARG A 42 12.27 -14.19 11.53
C ARG A 42 13.78 -14.32 11.78
N ASP A 43 14.51 -14.86 10.82
CA ASP A 43 15.93 -15.15 10.98
C ASP A 43 16.74 -13.84 11.03
N LYS A 44 16.41 -12.85 10.17
CA LYS A 44 16.97 -11.50 10.25
C LYS A 44 16.61 -10.83 11.57
N TRP A 45 15.34 -10.85 11.98
CA TRP A 45 14.87 -10.23 13.23
C TRP A 45 15.64 -10.72 14.47
N ASN A 46 15.93 -12.02 14.52
CA ASN A 46 16.68 -12.66 15.59
C ASN A 46 18.19 -12.39 15.53
N SER A 47 18.75 -12.19 14.32
CA SER A 47 20.16 -11.82 14.16
C SER A 47 20.47 -10.35 14.51
N LEU A 48 19.48 -9.46 14.41
CA LEU A 48 19.66 -8.03 14.65
C LEU A 48 19.72 -7.75 16.15
N GLN A 49 20.82 -7.16 16.60
CA GLN A 49 21.01 -6.65 17.95
C GLN A 49 20.88 -5.12 17.92
N VAL A 50 19.85 -4.61 18.59
CA VAL A 50 19.58 -3.18 18.73
C VAL A 50 19.12 -2.94 20.16
N ASP A 51 19.80 -2.03 20.86
CA ASP A 51 19.48 -1.65 22.23
C ASP A 51 18.74 -0.31 22.29
N GLY A 52 17.93 -0.12 23.34
CA GLY A 52 17.18 1.11 23.59
C GLY A 52 15.75 0.85 24.06
N TRP A 53 14.89 1.88 24.05
CA TRP A 53 13.48 1.70 24.39
C TRP A 53 12.76 0.84 23.33
N GLY A 54 11.64 0.19 23.68
CA GLY A 54 10.97 -0.75 22.78
C GLY A 54 10.59 -0.17 21.41
N GLY A 55 10.17 1.10 21.36
CA GLY A 55 9.82 1.77 20.10
C GLY A 55 11.01 2.02 19.16
N PHE A 56 12.20 2.23 19.70
CA PHE A 56 13.43 2.48 18.95
C PHE A 56 13.97 1.17 18.40
N VAL A 57 14.00 0.13 19.24
CA VAL A 57 14.37 -1.22 18.82
C VAL A 57 13.48 -1.68 17.67
N LEU A 58 12.15 -1.51 17.79
CA LEU A 58 11.20 -1.84 16.73
C LEU A 58 11.46 -1.03 15.44
N LYS A 59 11.61 0.29 15.56
CA LYS A 59 11.86 1.19 14.42
C LYS A 59 13.14 0.81 13.67
N GLU A 60 14.24 0.64 14.38
CA GLU A 60 15.54 0.35 13.77
C GLU A 60 15.60 -1.07 13.21
N LYS A 61 15.01 -2.08 13.88
CA LYS A 61 14.94 -3.43 13.31
C LYS A 61 14.12 -3.46 12.01
N LEU A 62 12.97 -2.77 11.95
CA LEU A 62 12.18 -2.68 10.72
C LEU A 62 12.94 -1.95 9.60
N LYS A 63 13.68 -0.90 9.94
CA LYS A 63 14.56 -0.19 8.99
C LYS A 63 15.67 -1.11 8.44
N MET A 64 16.28 -1.91 9.30
CA MET A 64 17.34 -2.86 8.92
C MET A 64 16.82 -4.03 8.10
N ILE A 65 15.61 -4.56 8.39
CA ILE A 65 14.99 -5.60 7.56
C ILE A 65 14.67 -5.05 6.18
N LYS A 66 14.12 -3.83 6.09
CA LYS A 66 13.91 -3.14 4.81
C LYS A 66 15.21 -2.88 4.06
N LYS A 67 16.29 -2.54 4.76
CA LYS A 67 17.63 -2.33 4.15
C LYS A 67 18.32 -3.64 3.79
N GLY A 68 17.99 -4.76 4.43
CA GLY A 68 18.46 -6.08 4.01
C GLY A 68 17.93 -6.52 2.64
N GLU A 69 16.95 -5.79 2.09
CA GLU A 69 16.46 -5.88 0.71
C GLU A 69 17.21 -4.93 -0.24
N GLU A 70 18.09 -4.08 0.32
CA GLU A 70 18.92 -3.07 -0.35
C GLU A 70 20.38 -3.55 -0.32
N GLU A 71 20.63 -4.79 -0.77
CA GLU A 71 21.78 -4.93 -1.66
C GLU A 71 21.37 -4.14 -2.90
N ASP A 72 22.12 -3.08 -3.24
CA ASP A 72 21.84 -2.28 -4.43
C ASP A 72 21.53 -3.24 -5.57
N LEU A 73 20.31 -3.16 -6.11
CA LEU A 73 19.92 -3.96 -7.26
C LEU A 73 21.03 -3.78 -8.29
N SER A 74 21.58 -4.88 -8.77
CA SER A 74 22.62 -4.79 -9.79
C SER A 74 22.08 -3.95 -10.96
N GLU A 75 22.96 -3.22 -11.64
CA GLU A 75 22.54 -2.35 -12.74
C GLU A 75 21.70 -3.10 -13.79
N ALA A 76 21.99 -4.40 -13.98
CA ALA A 76 21.22 -5.32 -14.80
C ALA A 76 19.78 -5.57 -14.29
N GLU A 77 19.59 -5.78 -12.98
CA GLU A 77 18.25 -5.98 -12.39
C GLU A 77 17.42 -4.70 -12.45
N LEU A 78 18.06 -3.54 -12.31
CA LEU A 78 17.40 -2.23 -12.43
C LEU A 78 16.94 -1.99 -13.87
N GLU A 79 17.77 -2.34 -14.86
CA GLU A 79 17.42 -2.25 -16.27
C GLU A 79 16.29 -3.22 -16.64
N GLU A 80 16.31 -4.46 -16.12
CA GLU A 80 15.22 -5.43 -16.31
C GLU A 80 13.91 -4.91 -15.70
N LEU A 81 13.96 -4.37 -14.47
CA LEU A 81 12.80 -3.78 -13.81
C LEU A 81 12.21 -2.61 -14.61
N HIS A 82 13.06 -1.74 -15.15
CA HIS A 82 12.64 -0.66 -16.04
C HIS A 82 11.99 -1.18 -17.31
N GLY A 83 12.56 -2.20 -17.95
CA GLY A 83 11.98 -2.87 -19.12
C GLY A 83 10.58 -3.42 -18.83
N VAL A 84 10.44 -4.22 -17.77
CA VAL A 84 9.15 -4.77 -17.34
C VAL A 84 8.14 -3.66 -17.03
N THR A 85 8.58 -2.58 -16.40
CA THR A 85 7.71 -1.43 -16.08
C THR A 85 7.19 -0.74 -17.35
N LEU A 86 8.05 -0.52 -18.34
CA LEU A 86 7.67 0.05 -19.64
C LEU A 86 6.67 -0.84 -20.38
N ASP A 87 6.89 -2.15 -20.37
CA ASP A 87 6.00 -3.13 -20.98
C ASP A 87 4.63 -3.17 -20.31
N ILE A 88 4.57 -3.19 -18.97
CA ILE A 88 3.31 -3.13 -18.22
C ILE A 88 2.54 -1.86 -18.58
N HIS A 89 3.22 -0.71 -18.65
CA HIS A 89 2.58 0.54 -19.04
C HIS A 89 2.05 0.50 -20.48
N SER A 90 2.82 -0.06 -21.41
CA SER A 90 2.43 -0.22 -22.81
C SER A 90 1.21 -1.13 -22.95
N LEU A 91 1.26 -2.32 -22.33
CA LEU A 91 0.17 -3.29 -22.27
C LEU A 91 -1.08 -2.70 -21.64
N SER A 92 -0.94 -1.93 -20.56
CA SER A 92 -2.08 -1.26 -19.90
C SER A 92 -2.78 -0.26 -20.81
N ARG A 93 -2.02 0.53 -21.59
CA ARG A 93 -2.58 1.47 -22.58
C ARG A 93 -3.30 0.74 -23.71
N MET A 94 -2.70 -0.34 -24.22
CA MET A 94 -3.32 -1.16 -25.26
C MET A 94 -4.60 -1.82 -24.73
N ASN A 95 -4.56 -2.39 -23.53
CA ASN A 95 -5.73 -3.00 -22.89
C ASN A 95 -6.87 -1.99 -22.71
N ALA A 96 -6.56 -0.78 -22.21
CA ALA A 96 -7.56 0.29 -22.11
C ALA A 96 -8.18 0.66 -23.47
N SER A 97 -7.37 0.64 -24.54
CA SER A 97 -7.84 0.92 -25.89
C SER A 97 -8.75 -0.20 -26.42
N ILE A 98 -8.36 -1.46 -26.19
CA ILE A 98 -9.14 -2.64 -26.55
C ILE A 98 -10.48 -2.65 -25.80
N CYS A 99 -10.49 -2.42 -24.48
CA CYS A 99 -11.72 -2.36 -23.70
C CYS A 99 -12.68 -1.28 -24.22
N ARG A 100 -12.16 -0.11 -24.61
CA ARG A 100 -12.96 0.96 -25.22
C ARG A 100 -13.56 0.54 -26.57
N GLN A 101 -12.78 -0.12 -27.42
CA GLN A 101 -13.25 -0.61 -28.72
C GLN A 101 -14.32 -1.69 -28.56
N GLN A 102 -14.10 -2.64 -27.65
CA GLN A 102 -15.04 -3.72 -27.34
C GLN A 102 -16.36 -3.17 -26.80
N SER A 103 -16.31 -2.24 -25.83
CA SER A 103 -17.50 -1.58 -25.30
C SER A 103 -18.28 -0.83 -26.38
N ARG A 104 -17.60 -0.11 -27.28
CA ARG A 104 -18.24 0.55 -28.43
C ARG A 104 -18.88 -0.43 -29.40
N SER A 105 -18.21 -1.54 -29.71
CA SER A 105 -18.75 -2.58 -30.59
C SER A 105 -19.97 -3.26 -29.97
N LEU A 106 -19.96 -3.49 -28.66
CA LEU A 106 -21.09 -4.06 -27.92
C LEU A 106 -22.30 -3.11 -27.99
N TRP A 107 -22.10 -1.82 -27.73
CA TRP A 107 -23.15 -0.81 -27.83
C TRP A 107 -23.79 -0.75 -29.23
N LEU A 108 -22.97 -0.85 -30.29
CA LEU A 108 -23.48 -0.89 -31.68
C LEU A 108 -24.30 -2.15 -31.99
N LYS A 109 -24.06 -3.26 -31.29
CA LYS A 109 -24.78 -4.54 -31.51
C LYS A 109 -26.07 -4.63 -30.70
N GLU A 110 -26.04 -4.18 -29.46
CA GLU A 110 -27.15 -4.33 -28.52
C GLU A 110 -28.13 -3.15 -28.56
N GLY A 111 -27.71 -2.01 -29.13
CA GLY A 111 -28.51 -0.79 -29.15
C GLY A 111 -28.59 -0.12 -27.77
N ASP A 112 -29.24 1.04 -27.70
CA ASP A 112 -29.49 1.71 -26.42
C ASP A 112 -30.61 0.99 -25.66
N ALA A 113 -30.36 0.63 -24.40
CA ALA A 113 -31.34 0.01 -23.50
C ALA A 113 -32.44 0.99 -23.03
N ASN A 114 -32.38 2.26 -23.42
CA ASN A 114 -33.41 3.28 -23.13
C ASN A 114 -34.50 3.42 -24.22
N SER A 115 -34.92 2.32 -24.85
CA SER A 115 -36.14 2.31 -25.69
C SER A 115 -37.40 2.00 -24.88
#